data_AF-A0A255Y933-F1
#
_entry.id   AF-A0A255Y933-F1
#
_cell.length_a   1.000
_cell.length_b   1.000
_cell.length_c   1.000
_cell.angle_alpha   90.00
_cell.angle_beta   90.00
_cell.angle_gamma   90.00
#
_symmetry.space_group_name_H-M   'P 1'
#
loop_
_entity.id
_entity.type
_entity.pdbx_description
1 polymer ?
#
loop_
_entity_poly.entity_id
_entity_poly.type
_entity_poly.pdbx_seq_one_letter_code
_entity_poly.pdbx_strand_id
1 'polypeptide(L)'
;MLAGRNWGQLTMGMFTLGRGLRAMAVVALIAATAAPAAATHFRYRHYDWANKSRVIVPELAHTPDAVTGLGPQYLNVGGDVNGTPAEFGKLTFLHSGGIAVNGPSGLNYTLNGAVLFAGPASAPVFTAKKGDLFNPGSGLKAGTFAIAAVPEPDSWALMIAGFGVVGLAARRQRRLA
;
A
#
# COMPACT_ATOMS: atom_id res chain seq x y z
N MET A 1 -83.40 36.67 -8.86
CA MET A 1 -82.45 36.04 -7.91
C MET A 1 -81.05 36.19 -8.49
N LEU A 2 -80.23 36.99 -7.80
CA LEU A 2 -78.96 37.55 -8.25
C LEU A 2 -77.78 36.62 -7.96
N ALA A 3 -76.75 36.77 -8.79
CA ALA A 3 -75.48 36.07 -8.78
C ALA A 3 -74.65 36.31 -7.50
N GLY A 4 -73.87 35.30 -7.11
CA GLY A 4 -72.84 35.40 -6.06
C GLY A 4 -71.60 34.59 -6.45
N ARG A 5 -70.56 35.29 -6.93
CA ARG A 5 -69.29 34.78 -7.44
C ARG A 5 -68.25 34.82 -6.31
N ASN A 6 -67.88 33.66 -5.73
CA ASN A 6 -66.86 33.59 -4.68
C ASN A 6 -65.45 33.46 -5.27
N TRP A 7 -64.70 34.55 -5.17
CA TRP A 7 -63.25 34.61 -5.37
C TRP A 7 -62.56 34.35 -4.03
N GLY A 8 -62.20 33.10 -3.77
CA GLY A 8 -61.45 32.68 -2.58
C GLY A 8 -60.04 32.24 -2.93
N GLN A 9 -59.09 33.17 -2.80
CA GLN A 9 -57.74 32.96 -2.25
C GLN A 9 -56.87 31.88 -2.92
N LEU A 10 -56.21 32.24 -4.03
CA LEU A 10 -54.97 31.60 -4.47
C LEU A 10 -53.82 32.06 -3.55
N THR A 11 -53.61 31.35 -2.45
CA THR A 11 -52.40 31.52 -1.63
C THR A 11 -51.21 30.89 -2.34
N MET A 12 -50.38 31.77 -2.89
CA MET A 12 -49.10 31.52 -3.53
C MET A 12 -48.10 30.94 -2.51
N GLY A 13 -47.97 29.61 -2.48
CA GLY A 13 -46.98 28.88 -1.71
C GLY A 13 -45.57 29.02 -2.30
N MET A 14 -44.94 30.17 -2.08
CA MET A 14 -43.56 30.46 -2.45
C MET A 14 -42.65 30.24 -1.25
N PHE A 15 -42.23 28.99 -0.95
CA PHE A 15 -41.19 28.75 0.06
C PHE A 15 -40.22 27.61 -0.30
N THR A 16 -38.98 28.01 -0.63
CA THR A 16 -37.69 27.39 -0.25
C THR A 16 -37.10 26.20 -1.03
N LEU A 17 -36.85 26.40 -2.32
CA LEU A 17 -35.77 25.71 -3.06
C LEU A 17 -34.42 26.44 -2.82
N GLY A 18 -33.82 26.32 -1.64
CA GLY A 18 -32.60 27.12 -1.34
C GLY A 18 -31.60 26.58 -0.33
N ARG A 19 -31.83 25.41 0.30
CA ARG A 19 -30.94 24.95 1.40
C ARG A 19 -30.19 23.63 1.15
N GLY A 20 -30.45 22.93 0.04
CA GLY A 20 -29.83 21.63 -0.23
C GLY A 20 -28.37 21.66 -0.72
N LEU A 21 -27.88 22.78 -1.25
CA LEU A 21 -26.58 22.81 -1.96
C LEU A 21 -25.35 23.08 -1.08
N ARG A 22 -25.52 23.47 0.18
CA ARG A 22 -24.37 23.72 1.09
C ARG A 22 -23.94 22.47 1.88
N ALA A 23 -24.77 21.43 1.96
CA ALA A 23 -24.46 20.21 2.70
C ALA A 23 -23.55 19.22 1.94
N MET A 24 -23.39 19.36 0.62
CA MET A 24 -22.60 18.40 -0.18
C MET A 24 -21.12 18.75 -0.37
N ALA A 25 -20.65 19.94 0.00
CA ALA A 25 -19.25 20.32 -0.16
C ALA A 25 -18.36 19.88 1.02
N VAL A 26 -18.94 19.63 2.20
CA VAL A 26 -18.19 19.25 3.41
C VAL A 26 -17.95 17.74 3.51
N VAL A 27 -18.77 16.92 2.83
CA VAL A 27 -18.65 15.45 2.88
C VAL A 27 -17.45 14.92 2.06
N ALA A 28 -17.01 15.63 1.02
CA ALA A 28 -15.88 15.20 0.20
C ALA A 28 -14.50 15.43 0.83
N LEU A 29 -14.40 16.27 1.88
CA LEU A 29 -13.12 16.60 2.53
C LEU A 29 -12.76 15.63 3.67
N ILE A 30 -13.74 14.89 4.22
CA ILE A 30 -13.54 13.99 5.36
C ILE A 30 -13.26 12.54 4.91
N ALA A 31 -13.50 12.20 3.64
CA ALA A 31 -13.26 10.86 3.10
C ALA A 31 -11.83 10.64 2.56
N ALA A 32 -10.87 11.49 2.91
CA ALA A 32 -9.44 11.15 2.85
C ALA A 32 -9.07 10.41 4.15
N THR A 33 -9.82 9.36 4.49
CA THR A 33 -9.34 8.39 5.48
C THR A 33 -8.06 7.81 4.88
N ALA A 34 -6.94 8.08 5.53
CA ALA A 34 -5.63 7.56 5.15
C ALA A 34 -5.80 6.11 4.68
N ALA A 35 -5.52 5.86 3.39
CA ALA A 35 -5.50 4.50 2.89
C ALA A 35 -4.61 3.70 3.85
N PRO A 36 -5.06 2.52 4.34
CA PRO A 36 -4.24 1.72 5.25
C PRO A 36 -2.88 1.58 4.61
N ALA A 37 -1.84 2.02 5.33
CA ALA A 37 -0.46 1.92 4.89
C ALA A 37 -0.27 0.51 4.33
N ALA A 38 -0.02 0.42 3.03
CA ALA A 38 -0.09 -0.85 2.31
C ALA A 38 0.73 -1.89 3.07
N ALA A 39 0.08 -2.96 3.51
CA ALA A 39 0.74 -4.02 4.26
C ALA A 39 1.98 -4.46 3.48
N THR A 40 3.14 -4.39 4.12
CA THR A 40 4.41 -4.67 3.45
C THR A 40 4.37 -6.11 2.95
N HIS A 41 4.41 -6.33 1.63
CA HIS A 41 4.18 -7.65 1.00
C HIS A 41 5.49 -8.34 0.58
N PHE A 42 6.09 -9.15 1.45
CA PHE A 42 7.30 -9.92 1.12
C PHE A 42 6.98 -11.05 0.13
N ARG A 43 7.64 -11.13 -1.03
CA ARG A 43 7.43 -12.25 -1.97
C ARG A 43 8.65 -13.13 -2.09
N TYR A 44 8.47 -14.41 -1.88
CA TYR A 44 9.43 -15.46 -2.14
C TYR A 44 8.95 -16.27 -3.34
N ARG A 45 9.77 -16.36 -4.39
CA ARG A 45 9.55 -17.29 -5.50
C ARG A 45 10.74 -18.22 -5.65
N HIS A 46 10.50 -19.50 -5.47
CA HIS A 46 11.38 -20.56 -5.89
C HIS A 46 11.18 -20.80 -7.40
N TYR A 47 12.25 -20.78 -8.18
CA TYR A 47 12.16 -20.72 -9.64
C TYR A 47 12.49 -22.02 -10.38
N ASP A 48 13.21 -23.00 -9.81
CA ASP A 48 13.37 -24.29 -10.50
C ASP A 48 14.12 -25.40 -9.74
N TRP A 49 14.13 -26.62 -10.29
CA TRP A 49 14.99 -27.77 -9.93
C TRP A 49 16.50 -27.48 -10.02
N ALA A 50 16.88 -26.43 -10.76
CA ALA A 50 18.23 -25.85 -10.76
C ALA A 50 18.50 -24.94 -9.55
N ASN A 51 17.62 -24.99 -8.54
CA ASN A 51 17.85 -24.50 -7.19
C ASN A 51 17.89 -22.96 -7.03
N LYS A 52 17.42 -22.21 -8.04
CA LYS A 52 17.35 -20.74 -8.01
C LYS A 52 16.11 -20.24 -7.29
N SER A 53 16.27 -19.23 -6.44
CA SER A 53 15.15 -18.59 -5.74
C SER A 53 15.05 -17.13 -6.17
N ARG A 54 14.08 -16.36 -5.68
CA ARG A 54 13.95 -14.93 -5.94
C ARG A 54 13.22 -14.37 -4.76
N VAL A 55 13.80 -13.38 -4.10
CA VAL A 55 13.19 -12.75 -2.93
C VAL A 55 12.91 -11.31 -3.26
N ILE A 56 11.66 -10.91 -3.23
CA ILE A 56 11.23 -9.54 -3.46
C ILE A 56 10.88 -8.99 -2.10
N VAL A 57 11.74 -8.11 -1.60
CA VAL A 57 11.49 -7.37 -0.37
C VAL A 57 10.97 -6.01 -0.82
N PRO A 58 9.70 -5.66 -0.59
CA PRO A 58 9.26 -4.29 -0.78
C PRO A 58 10.05 -3.37 0.14
N GLU A 59 10.01 -2.08 -0.15
CA GLU A 59 10.41 -1.09 0.85
C GLU A 59 9.55 -1.30 2.11
N LEU A 60 10.20 -1.72 3.18
CA LEU A 60 9.54 -1.91 4.48
C LEU A 60 9.24 -0.53 5.04
N ALA A 61 7.99 -0.10 4.86
CA ALA A 61 7.54 1.25 5.19
C ALA A 61 7.44 1.52 6.70
N HIS A 62 7.84 0.57 7.56
CA HIS A 62 7.77 0.69 9.01
C HIS A 62 9.12 0.38 9.66
N THR A 63 9.31 0.95 10.85
CA THR A 63 10.47 0.67 11.71
C THR A 63 10.52 -0.82 12.05
N PRO A 64 11.71 -1.43 12.15
CA PRO A 64 11.85 -2.81 12.61
C PRO A 64 11.13 -3.03 13.94
N ASP A 65 10.45 -4.16 14.08
CA ASP A 65 9.79 -4.56 15.33
C ASP A 65 10.81 -4.87 16.44
N ALA A 66 12.00 -5.34 16.04
CA ALA A 66 13.12 -5.57 16.94
C ALA A 66 14.46 -5.36 16.22
N VAL A 67 15.49 -5.06 17.00
CA VAL A 67 16.88 -5.04 16.56
C VAL A 67 17.67 -6.00 17.43
N THR A 68 18.38 -6.92 16.80
CA THR A 68 19.24 -7.89 17.49
C THR A 68 20.68 -7.75 17.00
N GLY A 69 21.62 -8.46 17.63
CA GLY A 69 23.00 -8.54 17.13
C GLY A 69 23.10 -9.05 15.67
N LEU A 70 22.06 -9.73 15.19
CA LEU A 70 21.99 -10.21 13.81
C LEU A 70 21.56 -9.12 12.82
N GLY A 71 20.75 -8.14 13.24
CA GLY A 71 20.22 -7.06 12.39
C GLY A 71 18.75 -6.71 12.67
N PRO A 72 18.11 -5.88 11.80
CA PRO A 72 16.71 -5.51 11.95
C PRO A 72 15.80 -6.71 11.71
N GLN A 73 14.75 -6.80 12.53
CA GLN A 73 13.75 -7.85 12.49
C GLN A 73 12.36 -7.29 12.26
N TYR A 74 11.59 -8.02 11.47
CA TYR A 74 10.19 -7.74 11.17
C TYR A 74 9.37 -8.99 11.47
N LEU A 75 8.28 -8.84 12.20
CA LEU A 75 7.40 -9.90 12.66
C LEU A 75 6.13 -9.92 11.81
N ASN A 76 5.53 -11.10 11.70
CA ASN A 76 4.21 -11.29 11.07
C ASN A 76 4.13 -10.62 9.70
N VAL A 77 5.18 -10.77 8.90
CA VAL A 77 5.27 -10.11 7.61
C VAL A 77 4.40 -10.85 6.62
N GLY A 78 3.35 -10.18 6.14
CA GLY A 78 2.50 -10.68 5.08
C GLY A 78 3.29 -10.84 3.78
N GLY A 79 2.99 -11.89 3.03
CA GLY A 79 3.77 -12.21 1.86
C GLY A 79 3.17 -13.23 0.92
N ASP A 80 4.02 -13.79 0.08
CA ASP A 80 3.68 -14.76 -0.95
C ASP A 80 4.82 -15.77 -1.11
N VAL A 81 4.49 -17.05 -1.20
CA VAL A 81 5.41 -18.14 -1.52
C VAL A 81 4.92 -18.79 -2.80
N ASN A 82 5.65 -18.59 -3.90
CA ASN A 82 5.33 -19.16 -5.22
C ASN A 82 3.93 -18.80 -5.76
N GLY A 83 3.42 -17.60 -5.45
CA GLY A 83 2.07 -17.19 -5.85
C GLY A 83 0.97 -17.57 -4.84
N THR A 84 1.32 -18.25 -3.74
CA THR A 84 0.41 -18.55 -2.64
C THR A 84 0.62 -17.57 -1.49
N PRO A 85 -0.42 -16.84 -1.04
CA PRO A 85 -0.31 -15.98 0.13
C PRO A 85 0.24 -16.74 1.35
N ALA A 86 1.19 -16.12 2.04
CA ALA A 86 1.83 -16.69 3.21
C ALA A 86 2.12 -15.60 4.25
N GLU A 87 2.23 -16.00 5.51
CA GLU A 87 2.67 -15.12 6.59
C GLU A 87 4.02 -15.64 7.12
N PHE A 88 4.98 -14.73 7.24
CA PHE A 88 6.30 -15.02 7.78
C PHE A 88 6.34 -14.55 9.22
N GLY A 89 6.48 -15.47 10.17
CA GLY A 89 6.52 -15.13 11.59
C GLY A 89 7.66 -14.19 11.92
N LYS A 90 8.80 -14.31 11.22
CA LYS A 90 9.92 -13.38 11.35
C LYS A 90 10.80 -13.30 10.12
N LEU A 91 11.18 -12.09 9.71
CA LEU A 91 12.26 -11.80 8.78
C LEU A 91 13.39 -11.10 9.54
N THR A 92 14.64 -11.52 9.32
CA THR A 92 15.84 -10.86 9.87
C THR A 92 16.80 -10.55 8.73
N PHE A 93 17.15 -9.28 8.55
CA PHE A 93 18.19 -8.90 7.60
C PHE A 93 19.53 -8.94 8.31
N LEU A 94 20.49 -9.68 7.77
CA LEU A 94 21.73 -9.98 8.49
C LEU A 94 22.80 -8.91 8.24
N HIS A 95 23.47 -8.44 9.31
CA HIS A 95 24.66 -7.58 9.20
C HIS A 95 25.78 -8.25 8.39
N SER A 96 25.88 -9.58 8.46
CA SER A 96 26.81 -10.39 7.67
C SER A 96 26.40 -10.56 6.21
N GLY A 97 25.20 -10.10 5.85
CA GLY A 97 24.61 -10.25 4.53
C GLY A 97 23.60 -11.39 4.43
N GLY A 98 22.59 -11.19 3.58
CA GLY A 98 21.47 -12.11 3.43
C GLY A 98 20.26 -11.83 4.34
N ILE A 99 19.36 -12.81 4.41
CA ILE A 99 18.11 -12.80 5.19
C ILE A 99 17.94 -14.16 5.88
N ALA A 100 17.53 -14.13 7.15
CA ALA A 100 16.93 -15.28 7.82
C ALA A 100 15.40 -15.14 7.81
N VAL A 101 14.71 -16.20 7.41
CA VAL A 101 13.25 -16.30 7.33
C VAL A 101 12.79 -17.37 8.30
N ASN A 102 11.86 -17.01 9.19
CA ASN A 102 11.05 -17.92 9.97
C ASN A 102 9.66 -17.96 9.31
N GLY A 103 9.46 -18.99 8.50
CA GLY A 103 8.26 -19.20 7.71
C GLY A 103 7.12 -19.84 8.50
N PRO A 104 5.98 -20.08 7.84
CA PRO A 104 4.85 -20.75 8.45
C PRO A 104 5.28 -22.13 9.00
N SER A 105 4.68 -22.53 10.12
CA SER A 105 4.90 -23.85 10.74
C SER A 105 6.32 -24.11 11.29
N GLY A 106 7.08 -23.05 11.60
CA GLY A 106 8.39 -23.16 12.25
C GLY A 106 9.56 -23.49 11.31
N LEU A 107 9.35 -23.40 9.99
CA LEU A 107 10.40 -23.58 9.01
C LEU A 107 11.39 -22.41 9.07
N ASN A 108 12.66 -22.69 9.33
CA ASN A 108 13.72 -21.69 9.41
C ASN A 108 14.68 -21.84 8.23
N TYR A 109 14.81 -20.79 7.40
CA TYR A 109 15.74 -20.76 6.29
C TYR A 109 16.65 -19.55 6.40
N THR A 110 17.95 -19.75 6.15
CA THR A 110 18.91 -18.64 6.00
C THR A 110 19.38 -18.59 4.57
N LEU A 111 19.19 -17.43 3.98
CA LEU A 111 19.60 -17.09 2.63
C LEU A 111 20.78 -16.13 2.76
N ASN A 112 22.00 -16.60 2.55
CA ASN A 112 23.21 -15.78 2.59
C ASN A 112 23.33 -14.95 1.32
N GLY A 113 23.97 -13.78 1.39
CA GLY A 113 24.22 -12.95 0.22
C GLY A 113 24.85 -11.63 0.60
N ALA A 114 24.72 -10.63 -0.27
CA ALA A 114 25.15 -9.27 0.07
C ALA A 114 24.32 -8.68 1.23
N VAL A 115 24.89 -7.70 1.93
CA VAL A 115 24.14 -6.87 2.88
C VAL A 115 23.08 -6.07 2.14
N LEU A 116 21.86 -6.09 2.66
CA LEU A 116 20.64 -5.57 1.98
C LEU A 116 20.14 -4.26 2.56
N PHE A 117 20.76 -3.80 3.64
CA PHE A 117 20.47 -2.53 4.26
C PHE A 117 21.76 -1.79 4.58
N ALA A 118 21.67 -0.48 4.67
CA ALA A 118 22.70 0.41 5.15
C ALA A 118 22.18 1.18 6.37
N GLY A 119 23.10 1.84 7.08
CA GLY A 119 22.76 2.60 8.28
C GLY A 119 22.54 1.73 9.52
N PRO A 120 22.07 2.33 10.62
CA PRO A 120 21.84 1.62 11.87
C PRO A 120 20.66 0.65 11.74
N ALA A 121 20.77 -0.52 12.37
CA ALA A 121 19.70 -1.52 12.32
C ALA A 121 18.37 -1.06 12.95
N SER A 122 18.34 0.00 13.75
CA SER A 122 17.11 0.61 14.25
C SER A 122 16.40 1.50 13.24
N ALA A 123 17.10 1.94 12.19
CA ALA A 123 16.55 2.74 11.09
C ALA A 123 17.25 2.32 9.78
N PRO A 124 17.04 1.06 9.33
CA PRO A 124 17.75 0.53 8.18
C PRO A 124 17.27 1.20 6.90
N VAL A 125 18.21 1.58 6.05
CA VAL A 125 17.93 2.02 4.68
C VAL A 125 18.14 0.84 3.76
N PHE A 126 17.06 0.22 3.29
CA PHE A 126 17.15 -0.93 2.39
C PHE A 126 17.70 -0.49 1.05
N THR A 127 18.85 -1.05 0.68
CA THR A 127 19.45 -0.75 -0.61
C THR A 127 18.79 -1.66 -1.64
N ALA A 128 18.17 -1.08 -2.67
CA ALA A 128 17.64 -1.83 -3.80
C ALA A 128 18.79 -2.50 -4.57
N LYS A 129 19.27 -3.63 -4.05
CA LYS A 129 20.31 -4.43 -4.67
C LYS A 129 19.67 -5.65 -5.28
N LYS A 130 19.77 -5.75 -6.60
CA LYS A 130 19.56 -7.00 -7.33
C LYS A 130 20.76 -7.91 -7.05
N GLY A 131 20.71 -8.64 -5.94
CA GLY A 131 21.75 -9.60 -5.55
C GLY A 131 21.21 -11.02 -5.54
N ASP A 132 22.11 -11.99 -5.69
CA ASP A 132 21.79 -13.41 -5.58
C ASP A 132 21.93 -13.88 -4.13
N LEU A 133 20.86 -14.45 -3.57
CA LEU A 133 20.83 -15.12 -2.28
C LEU A 133 21.07 -16.62 -2.37
N PHE A 134 22.01 -17.15 -1.62
CA PHE A 134 22.30 -18.58 -1.57
C PHE A 134 21.98 -19.19 -0.21
N ASN A 135 21.30 -20.34 -0.17
CA ASN A 135 21.19 -21.13 1.05
C ASN A 135 22.37 -22.13 1.11
N PRO A 136 23.29 -22.03 2.08
CA PRO A 136 24.46 -22.91 2.14
C PRO A 136 24.13 -24.37 2.55
N GLY A 137 22.99 -24.63 3.19
CA GLY A 137 22.66 -25.93 3.80
C GLY A 137 21.65 -26.77 3.02
N SER A 138 21.08 -26.23 1.96
CA SER A 138 20.20 -26.94 1.03
C SER A 138 20.70 -26.58 -0.35
N GLY A 139 20.75 -27.51 -1.31
CA GLY A 139 21.36 -27.28 -2.64
C GLY A 139 20.81 -26.07 -3.46
N LEU A 140 19.87 -25.31 -2.90
CA LEU A 140 19.25 -24.05 -3.29
C LEU A 140 20.27 -22.91 -3.56
N LYS A 141 20.89 -22.92 -4.75
CA LYS A 141 21.75 -21.88 -5.35
C LYS A 141 21.01 -20.63 -5.82
N ALA A 142 21.37 -19.49 -5.20
CA ALA A 142 21.28 -18.12 -5.73
C ALA A 142 19.87 -17.64 -6.11
N GLY A 143 19.41 -16.59 -5.44
CA GLY A 143 18.13 -15.99 -5.74
C GLY A 143 18.09 -14.49 -5.82
N THR A 144 17.54 -13.98 -6.91
CA THR A 144 17.64 -12.57 -7.27
C THR A 144 16.71 -11.72 -6.40
N PHE A 145 17.23 -10.61 -5.86
CA PHE A 145 16.39 -9.61 -5.19
C PHE A 145 15.72 -8.64 -6.17
N ALA A 146 14.44 -8.32 -5.94
CA ALA A 146 13.78 -7.23 -6.63
C ALA A 146 12.89 -6.46 -5.66
N ILE A 147 13.12 -5.16 -5.50
CA ILE A 147 12.21 -4.29 -4.75
C ILE A 147 11.20 -3.75 -5.76
N ALA A 148 9.92 -4.04 -5.57
CA ALA A 148 8.88 -3.40 -6.35
C ALA A 148 8.62 -2.03 -5.73
N ALA A 149 8.92 -0.97 -6.48
CA ALA A 149 8.53 0.37 -6.07
C ALA A 149 6.99 0.42 -6.02
N VAL A 150 6.45 0.55 -4.82
CA VAL A 150 5.05 0.94 -4.64
C VAL A 150 5.00 2.42 -5.07
N PRO A 151 4.10 2.84 -5.96
CA PRO A 151 4.02 4.24 -6.34
C PRO A 151 3.79 5.05 -5.08
N GLU A 152 4.70 6.00 -4.82
CA GLU A 152 4.71 6.79 -3.61
C GLU A 152 3.33 7.43 -3.37
N PRO A 153 2.91 7.66 -2.12
CA PRO A 153 1.60 8.25 -1.80
C PRO A 153 1.29 9.52 -2.63
N ASP A 154 2.32 10.30 -2.96
CA ASP A 154 2.24 11.51 -3.76
C ASP A 154 1.82 11.24 -5.22
N SER A 155 2.21 10.10 -5.79
CA SER A 155 1.84 9.72 -7.17
C SER A 155 0.34 9.46 -7.30
N TRP A 156 -0.28 8.86 -6.29
CA TRP A 156 -1.73 8.65 -6.26
C TRP A 156 -2.48 9.95 -6.00
N ALA A 157 -1.94 10.80 -5.11
CA ALA A 157 -2.50 12.11 -4.85
C ALA A 157 -2.53 12.99 -6.12
N LEU A 158 -1.45 12.99 -6.91
CA LEU A 158 -1.40 13.72 -8.19
C LEU A 158 -2.39 13.16 -9.23
N MET A 159 -2.56 11.83 -9.29
CA MET A 159 -3.56 11.22 -10.17
C MET A 159 -4.99 11.63 -9.79
N ILE A 160 -5.33 11.56 -8.49
CA ILE A 160 -6.64 11.96 -7.98
C ILE A 160 -6.88 13.46 -8.20
N ALA A 161 -5.88 14.29 -7.92
CA ALA A 161 -5.94 15.73 -8.17
C ALA A 161 -6.19 16.03 -9.66
N GLY A 162 -5.48 15.32 -10.56
CA GLY A 162 -5.68 15.41 -12.01
C GLY A 162 -7.12 15.10 -12.42
N PHE A 163 -7.69 13.98 -11.93
CA PHE A 163 -9.09 13.65 -12.20
C PHE A 163 -10.07 14.66 -11.60
N GLY A 164 -9.76 15.20 -10.41
CA GLY A 164 -10.54 16.25 -9.76
C GLY A 164 -10.65 17.52 -10.62
N VAL A 165 -9.53 17.97 -11.19
CA VAL A 165 -9.48 19.16 -12.07
C VAL A 165 -10.31 18.94 -13.34
N VAL A 166 -10.16 17.78 -13.99
CA VAL A 166 -10.91 17.45 -15.21
C VAL A 166 -12.42 17.41 -14.94
N GLY A 167 -12.85 16.77 -13.85
CA GLY A 167 -14.25 16.73 -13.45
C GLY A 167 -14.84 18.12 -13.16
N LEU A 168 -14.07 18.99 -12.51
CA LEU A 168 -14.47 20.39 -12.23
C LEU A 168 -14.62 21.21 -13.51
N ALA A 169 -13.71 21.05 -14.47
CA ALA A 169 -13.78 21.70 -15.77
C ALA A 169 -15.03 21.28 -16.55
N ALA A 170 -15.31 19.97 -16.63
CA ALA A 170 -16.51 19.44 -17.29
C ALA A 170 -17.81 19.96 -16.64
N ARG A 171 -17.85 20.09 -15.31
CA ARG A 171 -19.02 20.62 -14.60
C ARG A 171 -19.27 22.10 -14.86
N ARG A 172 -18.21 22.89 -15.06
CA ARG A 172 -18.34 24.33 -15.41
C ARG A 172 -18.93 24.52 -16.81
N GLN A 173 -18.50 23.71 -17.78
CA GLN A 173 -19.03 23.81 -19.14
C GLN A 173 -20.54 23.52 -19.22
N ARG A 174 -21.03 22.52 -18.47
CA ARG A 174 -22.47 22.22 -18.39
C ARG A 174 -23.34 23.29 -17.72
N ARG A 175 -22.76 24.28 -17.07
CA ARG A 175 -23.50 25.42 -16.50
C ARG A 175 -23.56 26.62 -17.44
N LEU A 176 -22.71 26.63 -18.46
CA LEU A 176 -22.60 27.71 -19.45
C LEU A 176 -23.31 27.37 -20.76
N ALA A 177 -23.57 26.09 -21.01
CA ALA A 177 -24.48 25.60 -22.05
C ALA A 177 -25.89 25.39 -21.45
#